data_AF-A0A660RZL0-F1
#
_entry.id   AF-A0A660RZL0-F1
#
_cell.length_a   1.000
_cell.length_b   1.000
_cell.length_c   1.000
_cell.angle_alpha   90.00
_cell.angle_beta   90.00
_cell.angle_gamma   90.00
#
_symmetry.space_group_name_H-M   'P 1'
#
loop_
_entity.id
_entity.type
_entity.pdbx_description
1 polymer ?
#
loop_
_entity_poly.entity_id
_entity_poly.type
_entity_poly.pdbx_seq_one_letter_code
_entity_poly.pdbx_strand_id
1 'polypeptide(L)' 'MKIRTFYYPSKSAEKFLNKLINRIESFPSKLEKEVKKIGEKVKKEGDKALIEYTHKFDGVLLDPGEFKVTSEEIEKAYKQ' A
#
# COMPACT_ATOMS: atom_id res chain seq x y z
N MET A 1 -17.16 -3.80 -21.25
CA MET A 1 -15.68 -3.78 -21.25
C MET A 1 -15.20 -4.78 -22.30
N LYS A 2 -14.40 -4.38 -23.31
CA LYS A 2 -13.87 -5.32 -24.30
C LYS A 2 -12.68 -6.06 -23.70
N ILE A 3 -12.77 -7.38 -23.59
CA ILE A 3 -11.66 -8.22 -23.14
C ILE A 3 -10.69 -8.38 -24.32
N ARG A 4 -9.39 -8.23 -24.05
CA ARG A 4 -8.35 -8.44 -25.05
C ARG A 4 -8.05 -9.93 -25.14
N THR A 5 -8.35 -10.55 -26.27
CA THR A 5 -8.07 -11.96 -26.55
C THR A 5 -6.77 -12.12 -27.33
N PHE A 6 -6.01 -13.16 -26.99
CA PHE A 6 -4.81 -13.58 -27.69
C PHE A 6 -4.95 -15.07 -28.03
N TYR A 7 -4.53 -15.46 -29.23
CA TYR A 7 -4.55 -16.84 -29.67
C TYR A 7 -3.12 -17.41 -29.65
N TYR A 8 -2.95 -18.57 -29.02
CA TYR A 8 -1.67 -19.27 -28.94
C TYR A 8 -1.67 -20.48 -29.89
N PRO A 9 -0.58 -20.72 -30.65
CA PRO A 9 0.65 -19.94 -30.69
C PRO A 9 0.54 -18.71 -31.60
N SER A 10 0.94 -17.54 -31.10
CA SER A 10 1.20 -16.36 -31.92
C SER A 10 2.28 -15.50 -31.27
N LYS A 11 3.05 -14.78 -32.09
CA LYS A 11 4.07 -13.82 -31.60
C LYS A 11 3.50 -12.83 -30.58
N SER A 12 2.24 -12.42 -30.79
CA SER A 12 1.56 -11.48 -29.88
C SER A 12 1.23 -12.12 -28.52
N ALA A 13 0.78 -13.38 -28.53
CA ALA A 13 0.48 -14.15 -27.32
C ALA A 13 1.76 -14.49 -26.55
N GLU A 14 2.82 -14.91 -27.23
CA GLU A 14 4.13 -15.18 -26.61
C GLU A 14 4.73 -13.92 -25.96
N LYS A 15 4.70 -12.78 -26.65
CA LYS A 15 5.18 -11.50 -26.10
C LYS A 15 4.38 -11.08 -24.86
N PHE A 16 3.05 -11.27 -24.88
CA PHE A 16 2.20 -10.95 -23.75
C PHE A 16 2.45 -11.91 -22.57
N LEU A 17 2.56 -13.21 -22.85
CA LEU A 17 2.88 -14.24 -21.86
C LEU A 17 4.24 -13.97 -21.19
N ASN A 18 5.28 -13.66 -21.98
CA ASN A 18 6.59 -13.29 -21.45
C ASN A 18 6.53 -12.06 -20.54
N LYS A 19 5.72 -11.04 -20.87
CA LYS A 19 5.49 -9.89 -19.98
C LYS A 19 4.78 -10.28 -18.69
N LEU A 20 3.79 -11.18 -18.76
CA LEU A 20 3.07 -11.65 -17.58
C LEU A 20 3.98 -12.46 -16.65
N ILE A 21 4.80 -13.35 -17.22
CA ILE A 21 5.76 -14.16 -16.46
C ILE A 21 6.75 -13.26 -15.74
N ASN A 22 7.30 -12.26 -16.43
CA ASN A 22 8.30 -11.35 -15.88
C ASN A 22 7.72 -10.13 -15.15
N ARG A 23 6.42 -10.17 -14.79
CA ARG A 23 5.76 -9.02 -14.13
C ARG A 23 6.38 -8.67 -12.77
N ILE A 24 6.96 -9.66 -12.08
CA ILE A 24 7.50 -9.54 -10.71
C ILE A 24 8.85 -8.81 -10.69
N GLU A 25 9.69 -8.96 -11.73
CA GLU A 25 10.98 -8.24 -11.83
C GLU A 25 10.82 -6.72 -11.94
N SER A 26 9.59 -6.23 -12.15
CA SER A 26 9.29 -4.81 -12.26
C SER A 26 9.04 -4.09 -10.92
N PHE A 27 9.21 -4.76 -9.77
CA PHE A 27 8.96 -4.10 -8.49
C PHE A 27 9.86 -2.85 -8.37
N PRO A 28 9.28 -1.64 -8.19
CA PRO A 28 10.08 -0.43 -8.25
C PRO A 28 11.02 -0.36 -7.05
N SER A 29 12.31 -0.53 -7.28
CA SER A 29 13.35 -0.38 -6.24
C SER A 29 13.27 0.96 -5.49
N LYS A 30 12.68 1.98 -6.12
CA LYS A 30 12.37 3.27 -5.50
C LYS A 30 11.30 3.16 -4.42
N LEU A 31 10.23 2.40 -4.66
CA LEU A 31 9.14 2.21 -3.69
C LEU A 31 9.65 1.47 -2.46
N GLU A 32 10.43 0.42 -2.66
CA GLU A 32 11.07 -0.34 -1.57
C GLU A 32 11.93 0.58 -0.68
N LYS A 33 12.75 1.44 -1.29
CA LYS A 33 13.59 2.40 -0.56
C LYS A 33 12.78 3.36 0.30
N GLU A 34 11.66 3.87 -0.21
CA GLU A 34 10.80 4.78 0.56
C GLU A 34 10.10 4.06 1.72
N VAL A 35 9.56 2.85 1.50
CA VAL A 35 8.95 2.05 2.57
C VAL A 35 9.97 1.72 3.66
N LYS A 36 11.21 1.38 3.26
CA LYS A 36 12.30 1.12 4.21
C LYS A 36 12.61 2.33 5.08
N LYS A 37 12.68 3.54 4.51
CA LYS A 37 12.89 4.78 5.26
C LYS A 37 11.77 5.05 6.27
N ILE A 38 10.51 4.81 5.87
CA ILE A 38 9.36 4.94 6.78
C ILE A 38 9.52 3.97 7.96
N GLY A 39 9.79 2.70 7.69
CA GLY A 39 9.99 1.69 8.73
C GLY A 39 11.17 1.98 9.66
N GLU A 40 12.31 2.43 9.14
CA GLU A 40 13.47 2.82 9.94
C GLU A 40 13.17 4.03 10.84
N LYS A 41 12.44 5.02 10.33
CA LYS A 41 12.04 6.19 11.11
C LYS A 41 11.06 5.82 12.21
N VAL A 42 10.02 5.02 11.91
CA VAL A 42 9.07 4.54 12.92
C VAL A 42 9.78 3.71 14.00
N LYS A 43 10.71 2.83 13.61
CA LYS A 43 11.51 2.06 14.57
C LYS A 43 12.34 2.95 15.51
N LYS A 44 12.86 4.08 15.01
CA LYS A 44 13.72 4.99 15.78
C LYS A 44 12.93 6.00 16.63
N GLU A 45 11.81 6.49 16.12
CA GLU A 45 11.09 7.65 16.66
C GLU A 45 9.68 7.34 17.18
N GLY A 46 9.17 6.13 16.95
CA GLY A 46 7.87 5.66 17.46
C GLY A 46 6.71 6.57 17.07
N ASP A 47 5.86 6.90 18.04
CA ASP A 47 4.63 7.67 17.86
C ASP A 47 4.86 9.00 17.16
N LYS A 48 5.99 9.67 17.42
CA LYS A 48 6.32 10.92 16.74
C LYS A 48 6.36 10.77 15.21
N ALA A 49 6.95 9.67 14.72
CA ALA A 49 6.97 9.39 13.29
C ALA A 49 5.58 9.01 12.77
N LEU A 50 4.78 8.30 13.57
CA LEU A 50 3.41 7.95 13.20
C LEU A 50 2.56 9.21 13.01
N ILE A 51 2.57 10.16 13.96
CA ILE A 51 1.83 11.44 13.85
C ILE A 51 2.19 12.20 12.57
N GLU A 52 3.48 12.27 12.23
CA GLU A 52 3.93 12.94 11.01
C GLU A 52 3.43 12.23 9.75
N TYR A 53 3.49 10.90 9.71
CA TYR A 53 3.08 10.13 8.55
C TYR A 53 1.56 10.05 8.37
N THR A 54 0.77 9.96 9.45
CA THR A 54 -0.69 10.02 9.37
C THR A 54 -1.15 11.40 8.88
N HIS A 55 -0.50 12.48 9.32
CA HIS A 55 -0.80 13.80 8.79
C HIS A 55 -0.41 13.93 7.31
N LYS A 56 0.76 13.41 6.92
CA LYS A 56 1.25 13.51 5.54
C LYS A 56 0.43 12.70 4.52
N PHE A 57 0.06 11.48 4.85
CA PHE A 57 -0.55 10.55 3.91
C PHE A 57 -2.08 10.50 4.03
N ASP A 58 -2.62 10.69 5.23
CA ASP A 58 -4.05 10.55 5.51
C ASP A 58 -4.71 11.92 5.83
N GLY A 59 -3.91 12.96 6.06
CA GLY A 59 -4.41 14.32 6.32
C GLY A 59 -4.94 14.53 7.75
N VAL A 60 -4.63 13.62 8.68
CA VAL A 60 -5.12 13.69 10.07
C VAL A 60 -3.97 13.89 11.07
N LEU A 61 -4.19 14.79 12.02
CA LEU A 61 -3.33 14.96 13.18
C LEU A 61 -3.96 14.20 14.34
N LEU A 62 -3.26 13.15 14.79
CA LEU A 62 -3.70 12.30 15.89
C LEU A 62 -2.76 12.51 17.08
N ASP A 63 -3.32 12.46 18.28
CA ASP A 63 -2.57 12.25 19.50
C ASP A 63 -2.27 10.75 19.71
N PRO A 64 -1.18 10.37 20.42
CA PRO A 64 -0.86 8.95 20.65
C PRO A 64 -1.99 8.12 21.28
N GLY A 65 -2.84 8.77 22.09
CA GLY A 65 -4.01 8.13 22.70
C GLY A 65 -5.13 7.78 21.71
N GLU A 66 -5.14 8.38 20.52
CA GLU A 66 -6.18 8.21 19.49
C GLU A 66 -5.81 7.15 18.46
N PHE A 67 -4.58 6.63 18.47
CA PHE A 67 -4.17 5.54 17.56
C PHE A 67 -5.02 4.27 17.74
N LYS A 68 -5.50 4.04 18.97
CA LYS A 68 -6.38 2.93 19.28
C LYS A 68 -7.82 3.42 19.27
N VAL A 69 -8.58 2.95 18.29
CA VAL A 69 -10.04 3.13 18.26
C VAL A 69 -10.65 2.56 19.54
N THR A 70 -11.55 3.33 20.14
CA THR A 70 -12.22 2.97 21.39
C THR A 70 -13.32 1.92 21.17
N SER A 71 -13.68 1.19 22.22
CA SER A 71 -14.77 0.21 22.16
C SER A 71 -16.10 0.89 21.83
N GLU A 72 -16.30 2.10 22.37
CA GLU A 72 -17.48 2.92 22.17
C GLU A 72 -17.65 3.34 20.71
N GLU A 73 -16.57 3.75 20.04
CA GLU A 73 -16.58 4.06 18.61
C GLU A 73 -16.94 2.84 17.76
N ILE A 74 -16.41 1.66 18.12
CA ILE A 74 -16.74 0.40 17.43
C ILE A 74 -18.23 0.08 17.62
N GLU A 75 -18.75 0.10 18.84
CA GLU A 75 -20.17 -0.17 19.11
C GLU A 75 -21.10 0.81 18.38
N LYS A 76 -20.70 2.08 18.28
CA LYS A 76 -21.44 3.10 17.54
C LYS A 76 -21.45 2.79 16.04
N ALA A 77 -20.33 2.35 15.47
CA ALA A 77 -20.25 1.98 14.06
C ALA A 77 -21.16 0.80 13.69
N TYR A 78 -21.34 -0.18 14.59
CA TYR A 78 -22.28 -1.30 14.38
C TYR A 78 -23.76 -0.89 14.41
N LYS A 79 -24.09 0.28 14.99
CA LYS A 79 -25.47 0.78 15.12
C LYS A 79 -25.88 1.74 13.99
N GLN A 80 -24.96 2.08 13.08
CA GLN A 80 -25.26 2.84 11.86
C GLN A 80 -25.62 1.89 10.71
#